data_AF-A0A2G2L8S9-F1
#
_entry.id   AF-A0A2G2L8S9-F1
#
_cell.length_a   1.000
_cell.length_b   1.000
_cell.length_c   1.000
_cell.angle_alpha   90.00
_cell.angle_beta   90.00
_cell.angle_gamma   90.00
#
_symmetry.space_group_name_H-M   'P 1'
#
loop_
_entity.id
_entity.type
_entity.pdbx_description
1 polymer ?
#
loop_
_entity_poly.entity_id
_entity_poly.type
_entity_poly.pdbx_seq_one_letter_code
_entity_poly.pdbx_strand_id
1 'polypeptide(L)'
;MNNEANKENINHSNNSKTLECHECDLEVNVPPLEEGEKAQCPRCGFIITAIHRNSIERILAFSITALIFLFSSLPFEFLSFQSNGLENKFSIISSFNVLIENDYEILALLELFTIFIIPTVLLLLLMILLIPLRKGRYPKRGHWLLKIIYKLMPWCMVEIFLVGALVSLVKIIGIADVQLGPSFYAFIFFSVSMTSALLHIDRVRLSQQLQLVNPFPIKQETHQKKSISDKRMSIQTTWALIITSVVLYIPANLLPIMNTRLFGQDDPSTILGGVILLWGMGSYPIALIIFIASVAVPVTKILALAWLNYSVQSERTNLTTERIKLYRIAEFVGRWSMVDVFVVIILASLIQLGNTISIYPGSATIAFSGVVIVTMLAAMSFEPQLIWNNSKSYDKKTEQ
;
A
#
# COMPACT_ATOMS: atom_id res chain seq x y z
N MET A 1 -4.03 67.21 -2.99
CA MET A 1 -4.95 66.92 -4.11
C MET A 1 -4.13 66.51 -5.31
N ASN A 2 -4.31 65.24 -5.70
CA ASN A 2 -4.03 64.63 -7.00
C ASN A 2 -2.58 64.57 -7.49
N ASN A 3 -1.93 63.40 -7.30
CA ASN A 3 -1.32 62.60 -8.37
C ASN A 3 -0.49 61.42 -7.83
N GLU A 4 -1.12 60.38 -7.29
CA GLU A 4 -0.47 59.05 -7.10
C GLU A 4 -1.44 57.87 -7.36
N ALA A 5 -2.54 58.09 -8.08
CA ALA A 5 -3.52 57.06 -8.45
C ALA A 5 -3.25 56.50 -9.87
N ASN A 6 -2.00 56.07 -10.15
CA ASN A 6 -1.67 55.47 -11.44
C ASN A 6 -0.57 54.38 -11.36
N LYS A 7 -0.79 53.41 -10.47
CA LYS A 7 -0.16 52.07 -10.53
C LYS A 7 -1.25 50.99 -10.51
N GLU A 8 -2.20 51.12 -11.44
CA GLU A 8 -2.99 49.99 -11.90
C GLU A 8 -2.14 49.11 -12.83
N ASN A 9 -2.45 47.82 -12.82
CA ASN A 9 -2.07 46.80 -13.81
C ASN A 9 -0.65 46.20 -13.74
N ILE A 10 -0.36 45.52 -12.63
CA ILE A 10 0.52 44.34 -12.68
C ILE A 10 -0.31 43.19 -13.28
N ASN A 11 -0.07 42.94 -14.56
CA ASN A 11 -0.47 41.77 -15.37
C ASN A 11 -1.00 40.55 -14.58
N HIS A 12 -2.33 40.40 -14.51
CA HIS A 12 -3.04 39.18 -14.14
C HIS A 12 -3.33 38.30 -15.39
N SER A 13 -2.37 38.19 -16.33
CA SER A 13 -2.53 37.40 -17.55
C SER A 13 -2.04 35.95 -17.39
N ASN A 14 -3.00 35.02 -17.44
CA ASN A 14 -2.88 33.64 -17.95
C ASN A 14 -1.66 32.81 -17.52
N ASN A 15 -1.58 32.39 -16.26
CA ASN A 15 -0.60 31.38 -15.81
C ASN A 15 -1.21 29.97 -15.74
N SER A 16 -1.96 29.59 -16.78
CA SER A 16 -2.52 28.25 -16.93
C SER A 16 -1.37 27.26 -17.19
N LYS A 17 -1.19 26.27 -16.31
CA LYS A 17 -0.09 25.29 -16.42
C LYS A 17 -0.59 24.03 -17.09
N THR A 18 0.12 23.62 -18.15
CA THR A 18 -0.15 22.32 -18.78
C THR A 18 0.47 21.21 -17.93
N LEU A 19 -0.37 20.31 -17.42
CA LEU A 19 0.02 19.14 -16.63
C LEU A 19 -0.44 17.87 -17.34
N GLU A 20 0.39 16.84 -17.33
CA GLU A 20 0.04 15.52 -17.85
C GLU A 20 -0.68 14.69 -16.79
N CYS A 21 -1.78 14.03 -17.17
CA CYS A 21 -2.47 13.10 -16.28
C CYS A 21 -1.73 11.77 -16.17
N HIS A 22 -1.41 11.33 -14.95
CA HIS A 22 -0.70 10.06 -14.69
C HIS A 22 -1.43 8.82 -15.25
N GLU A 23 -2.77 8.79 -15.22
CA GLU A 23 -3.50 7.58 -15.62
C GLU A 23 -3.71 7.49 -17.15
N CYS A 24 -3.89 8.61 -17.85
CA CYS A 24 -4.32 8.60 -19.25
C CYS A 24 -3.44 9.40 -20.22
N ASP A 25 -2.34 10.00 -19.73
CA ASP A 25 -1.41 10.86 -20.46
C ASP A 25 -2.05 12.05 -21.20
N LEU A 26 -3.27 12.44 -20.82
CA LEU A 26 -3.88 13.64 -21.37
C LEU A 26 -3.17 14.87 -20.81
N GLU A 27 -2.65 15.71 -21.69
CA GLU A 27 -2.21 17.07 -21.35
C GLU A 27 -3.44 17.92 -21.05
N VAL A 28 -3.55 18.38 -19.82
CA VAL A 28 -4.65 19.22 -19.33
C VAL A 28 -4.07 20.56 -18.92
N ASN A 29 -4.63 21.63 -19.46
CA ASN A 29 -4.28 22.97 -19.03
C ASN A 29 -5.06 23.31 -17.76
N VAL A 30 -4.34 23.40 -16.63
CA VAL A 30 -4.93 23.62 -15.31
C VAL A 30 -4.84 25.11 -14.98
N PRO A 31 -5.98 25.79 -14.71
CA PRO A 31 -5.97 27.18 -14.26
C PRO A 31 -5.31 27.29 -12.87
N PRO A 32 -4.87 28.49 -12.45
CA PRO A 32 -4.42 28.69 -11.08
C PRO A 32 -5.55 28.30 -10.12
N LEU A 33 -5.31 27.28 -9.30
CA LEU A 33 -6.27 26.77 -8.31
C LEU A 33 -6.17 27.60 -7.03
N GLU A 34 -7.31 27.84 -6.39
CA GLU A 34 -7.40 28.43 -5.06
C GLU A 34 -7.27 27.36 -3.95
N GLU A 35 -7.21 27.82 -2.69
CA GLU A 35 -7.07 26.91 -1.55
C GLU A 35 -8.29 26.01 -1.36
N GLY A 36 -8.07 24.69 -1.31
CA GLY A 36 -9.13 23.70 -1.19
C GLY A 36 -9.70 23.22 -2.53
N GLU A 37 -9.27 23.80 -3.64
CA GLU A 37 -9.68 23.35 -4.97
C GLU A 37 -8.86 22.15 -5.45
N LYS A 38 -9.48 21.35 -6.32
CA LYS A 38 -8.89 20.15 -6.93
C LYS A 38 -9.09 20.18 -8.44
N ALA A 39 -8.04 19.87 -9.20
CA ALA A 39 -8.14 19.68 -10.65
C ALA A 39 -8.41 18.21 -10.97
N GLN A 40 -9.44 17.94 -11.76
CA GLN A 40 -9.78 16.60 -12.24
C GLN A 40 -9.52 16.48 -13.74
N CYS A 41 -9.00 15.34 -14.17
CA CYS A 41 -8.82 15.04 -15.58
C CYS A 41 -10.19 14.83 -16.26
N PRO A 42 -10.50 15.52 -17.36
CA PRO A 42 -11.79 15.38 -18.05
C PRO A 42 -11.96 14.02 -18.75
N ARG A 43 -10.88 13.27 -18.99
CA ARG A 43 -10.93 11.97 -19.69
C ARG A 43 -11.11 10.79 -18.74
N CYS A 44 -10.30 10.70 -17.69
CA CYS A 44 -10.36 9.57 -16.75
C CYS A 44 -10.96 9.92 -15.37
N GLY A 45 -11.19 11.20 -15.08
CA GLY A 45 -11.68 11.65 -13.77
C GLY A 45 -10.64 11.55 -12.64
N PHE A 46 -9.38 11.28 -12.94
CA PHE A 46 -8.29 11.26 -11.95
C PHE A 46 -8.01 12.66 -11.40
N ILE A 47 -7.77 12.79 -10.11
CA ILE A 47 -7.40 14.07 -9.48
C ILE A 47 -5.93 14.34 -9.81
N ILE A 48 -5.67 15.33 -10.66
CA ILE A 48 -4.31 15.66 -11.15
C ILE A 48 -3.51 16.36 -10.05
N THR A 49 -4.13 17.31 -9.36
CA THR A 49 -3.53 18.00 -8.22
C THR A 49 -4.63 18.56 -7.32
N ALA A 50 -4.36 18.62 -6.02
CA ALA A 50 -5.22 19.22 -5.02
C ALA A 50 -4.44 20.20 -4.14
N ILE A 51 -5.01 21.39 -3.90
CA ILE A 51 -4.38 22.39 -3.03
C ILE A 51 -4.87 22.22 -1.61
N HIS A 52 -4.01 21.65 -0.76
CA HIS A 52 -4.23 21.63 0.70
C HIS A 52 -3.51 22.80 1.38
N ARG A 53 -4.26 23.53 2.23
CA ARG A 53 -3.74 24.59 3.12
C ARG A 53 -2.64 24.02 4.03
N ASN A 54 -1.52 24.75 4.13
CA ASN A 54 -0.36 24.39 4.96
C ASN A 54 0.06 22.91 4.84
N SER A 55 0.02 22.35 3.61
CA SER A 55 0.35 20.95 3.33
C SER A 55 1.70 20.54 3.92
N ILE A 56 2.76 21.34 3.70
CA ILE A 56 4.10 21.06 4.26
C ILE A 56 4.08 20.95 5.79
N GLU A 57 3.45 21.91 6.47
CA GLU A 57 3.43 21.93 7.95
C GLU A 57 2.59 20.80 8.53
N ARG A 58 1.45 20.48 7.90
CA ARG A 58 0.61 19.34 8.30
C ARG A 58 1.34 18.01 8.10
N ILE A 59 1.96 17.80 6.94
CA ILE A 59 2.71 16.57 6.68
C ILE A 59 3.86 16.44 7.67
N LEU A 60 4.59 17.52 7.98
CA LEU A 60 5.65 17.51 8.99
C LEU A 60 5.12 17.19 10.39
N ALA A 61 4.03 17.84 10.82
CA ALA A 61 3.42 17.60 12.12
C ALA A 61 2.97 16.14 12.25
N PHE A 62 2.21 15.63 11.28
CA PHE A 62 1.79 14.23 11.26
C PHE A 62 2.96 13.26 11.19
N SER A 63 4.04 13.60 10.44
CA SER A 63 5.20 12.72 10.35
C SER A 63 5.95 12.60 11.68
N ILE A 64 6.11 13.71 12.41
CA ILE A 64 6.74 13.73 13.74
C ILE A 64 5.86 12.98 14.74
N THR A 65 4.56 13.24 14.74
CA THR A 65 3.60 12.54 15.61
C THR A 65 3.58 11.04 15.34
N ALA A 66 3.56 10.62 14.07
CA ALA A 66 3.61 9.21 13.67
C ALA A 66 4.91 8.55 14.15
N LEU A 67 6.05 9.22 14.02
CA LEU A 67 7.33 8.69 14.46
C LEU A 67 7.35 8.48 15.98
N ILE A 68 6.84 9.45 16.75
CA ILE A 68 6.74 9.33 18.22
C ILE A 68 5.85 8.15 18.61
N PHE A 69 4.66 8.03 18.01
CA PHE A 69 3.75 6.93 18.33
C PHE A 69 4.28 5.56 17.90
N LEU A 70 5.01 5.48 16.77
CA LEU A 70 5.68 4.26 16.35
C LEU A 70 6.65 3.77 17.42
N PHE A 71 7.59 4.62 17.85
CA PHE A 71 8.56 4.25 18.89
C PHE A 71 7.89 4.01 20.26
N SER A 72 6.83 4.75 20.57
CA SER A 72 6.04 4.55 21.79
C SER A 72 5.27 3.22 21.80
N SER A 73 4.97 2.64 20.63
CA SER A 73 4.26 1.36 20.51
C SER A 73 5.15 0.12 20.67
N LEU A 74 6.47 0.28 20.74
CA LEU A 74 7.42 -0.84 20.84
C LEU A 74 7.63 -1.39 22.26
N PRO A 75 7.78 -0.57 23.32
CA PRO A 75 8.19 -1.07 24.63
C PRO A 75 7.06 -1.68 25.47
N PHE A 76 5.79 -1.37 25.19
CA PHE A 76 4.67 -1.87 25.98
C PHE A 76 4.02 -3.10 25.35
N GLU A 77 3.18 -3.76 26.13
CA GLU A 77 2.35 -4.88 25.69
C GLU A 77 1.30 -4.40 24.68
N PHE A 78 1.15 -5.16 23.62
CA PHE A 78 0.15 -4.95 22.58
C PHE A 78 -1.15 -5.65 22.94
N LEU A 79 -1.08 -6.91 23.36
CA LEU A 79 -2.21 -7.71 23.84
C LEU A 79 -1.76 -8.49 25.07
N SER A 80 -2.64 -8.66 26.06
CA SER A 80 -2.46 -9.64 27.12
C SER A 80 -3.71 -10.51 27.20
N PHE A 81 -3.55 -11.79 27.50
CA PHE A 81 -4.68 -12.68 27.67
C PHE A 81 -4.42 -13.65 28.81
N GLN A 82 -5.50 -14.01 29.50
CA GLN A 82 -5.46 -14.93 30.62
C GLN A 82 -6.12 -16.25 30.22
N SER A 83 -5.39 -17.35 30.35
CA SER A 83 -5.92 -18.70 30.14
C SER A 83 -5.39 -19.62 31.24
N ASN A 84 -6.28 -20.36 31.90
CA ASN A 84 -5.94 -21.27 33.00
C ASN A 84 -5.15 -20.60 34.16
N GLY A 85 -5.40 -19.32 34.41
CA GLY A 85 -4.75 -18.55 35.48
C GLY A 85 -3.34 -18.03 35.15
N LEU A 86 -2.75 -18.41 34.01
CA LEU A 86 -1.50 -17.85 33.50
C LEU A 86 -1.79 -16.66 32.59
N GLU A 87 -1.11 -15.54 32.85
CA GLU A 87 -1.18 -14.34 32.02
C GLU A 87 -0.05 -14.39 30.98
N ASN A 88 -0.41 -14.40 29.69
CA ASN A 88 0.54 -14.30 28.60
C ASN A 88 0.49 -12.89 28.01
N LYS A 89 1.69 -12.31 27.86
CA LYS A 89 1.89 -10.94 27.40
C LYS A 89 2.49 -10.95 26.01
N PHE A 90 1.84 -10.25 25.10
CA PHE A 90 2.23 -10.16 23.70
C PHE A 90 2.67 -8.75 23.35
N SER A 91 3.89 -8.60 22.84
CA SER A 91 4.44 -7.36 22.29
C SER A 91 4.84 -7.56 20.82
N ILE A 92 4.95 -6.46 20.07
CA ILE A 92 5.40 -6.51 18.66
C ILE A 92 6.83 -7.08 18.57
N ILE A 93 7.70 -6.73 19.53
CA ILE A 93 9.08 -7.25 19.58
C ILE A 93 9.09 -8.75 19.86
N SER A 94 8.26 -9.23 20.80
CA SER A 94 8.19 -10.67 21.07
C SER A 94 7.64 -11.46 19.88
N SER A 95 6.72 -10.89 19.08
CA SER A 95 6.22 -11.54 17.86
C SER A 95 7.37 -11.90 16.92
N PHE A 96 8.25 -10.94 16.68
CA PHE A 96 9.41 -11.12 15.83
C PHE A 96 10.35 -12.25 16.32
N ASN A 97 10.66 -12.27 17.63
CA ASN A 97 11.52 -13.30 18.21
C ASN A 97 10.88 -14.69 18.10
N VAL A 98 9.59 -14.78 18.40
CA VAL A 98 8.80 -16.01 18.30
C VAL A 98 8.82 -16.56 16.88
N LEU A 99 8.67 -15.73 15.86
CA LEU A 99 8.73 -16.18 14.47
C LEU A 99 10.12 -16.71 14.08
N ILE A 100 11.19 -16.09 14.56
CA ILE A 100 12.56 -16.56 14.30
C ILE A 100 12.84 -17.89 14.99
N GLU A 101 12.47 -18.03 16.27
CA GLU A 101 12.69 -19.26 17.04
C GLU A 101 11.94 -20.46 16.46
N ASN A 102 10.87 -20.22 15.71
CA ASN A 102 10.07 -21.26 15.06
C ASN A 102 10.40 -21.43 13.55
N ASP A 103 11.59 -21.01 13.09
CA ASP A 103 12.07 -21.14 11.70
C ASP A 103 11.23 -20.38 10.63
N TYR A 104 10.45 -19.37 11.03
CA TYR A 104 9.63 -18.55 10.14
C TYR A 104 10.28 -17.19 9.80
N GLU A 105 11.56 -17.23 9.43
CA GLU A 105 12.37 -16.04 9.17
C GLU A 105 11.76 -15.09 8.13
N ILE A 106 11.16 -15.64 7.06
CA ILE A 106 10.55 -14.84 5.98
C ILE A 106 9.39 -14.00 6.53
N LEU A 107 8.58 -14.57 7.43
CA LEU A 107 7.44 -13.88 8.03
C LEU A 107 7.90 -12.83 9.04
N ALA A 108 8.90 -13.16 9.87
CA ALA A 108 9.55 -12.21 10.77
C ALA A 108 10.12 -11.01 10.01
N LEU A 109 10.79 -11.29 8.88
CA LEU A 109 11.35 -10.27 8.00
C LEU A 109 10.24 -9.42 7.37
N LEU A 110 9.18 -10.02 6.86
CA LEU A 110 8.03 -9.30 6.32
C LEU A 110 7.41 -8.37 7.38
N GLU A 111 7.18 -8.87 8.60
CA GLU A 111 6.67 -8.10 9.73
C GLU A 111 7.58 -6.90 10.04
N LEU A 112 8.88 -7.14 10.23
CA LEU A 112 9.87 -6.11 10.55
C LEU A 112 9.96 -5.03 9.47
N PHE A 113 10.03 -5.41 8.20
CA PHE A 113 10.18 -4.45 7.11
C PHE A 113 8.93 -3.60 6.92
N THR A 114 7.75 -4.22 6.95
CA THR A 114 6.49 -3.52 6.61
C THR A 114 5.94 -2.69 7.77
N ILE A 115 6.10 -3.14 9.01
CA ILE A 115 5.56 -2.46 10.19
C ILE A 115 6.54 -1.42 10.75
N PHE A 116 7.84 -1.71 10.72
CA PHE A 116 8.84 -0.87 11.38
C PHE A 116 9.77 -0.13 10.40
N ILE A 117 10.51 -0.86 9.55
CA ILE A 117 11.57 -0.25 8.73
C ILE A 117 11.00 0.72 7.69
N ILE A 118 10.05 0.27 6.87
CA ILE A 118 9.49 1.09 5.78
C ILE A 118 8.79 2.34 6.31
N PRO A 119 7.90 2.28 7.32
CA PRO A 119 7.30 3.48 7.89
C PRO A 119 8.32 4.44 8.49
N THR A 120 9.31 3.93 9.23
CA THR A 120 10.39 4.76 9.80
C THR A 120 11.17 5.48 8.71
N VAL A 121 11.62 4.74 7.69
CA VAL A 121 12.37 5.31 6.56
C VAL A 121 11.51 6.33 5.81
N LEU A 122 10.24 6.04 5.55
CA LEU A 122 9.33 6.94 4.84
C LEU A 122 9.10 8.24 5.62
N LEU A 123 8.84 8.16 6.92
CA LEU A 123 8.68 9.32 7.80
C LEU A 123 9.95 10.18 7.88
N LEU A 124 11.12 9.55 8.00
CA LEU A 124 12.39 10.26 8.00
C LEU A 124 12.67 10.93 6.65
N LEU A 125 12.39 10.25 5.54
CA LEU A 125 12.55 10.83 4.19
C LEU A 125 11.63 12.03 3.99
N LEU A 126 10.37 11.95 4.46
CA LEU A 126 9.45 13.08 4.42
C LEU A 126 9.97 14.26 5.23
N MET A 127 10.47 14.03 6.45
CA MET A 127 11.08 15.08 7.26
C MET A 127 12.31 15.71 6.59
N ILE A 128 13.24 14.88 6.08
CA ILE A 128 14.47 15.35 5.40
C ILE A 128 14.13 16.16 4.14
N LEU A 129 13.06 15.82 3.43
CA LEU A 129 12.58 16.57 2.26
C LEU A 129 11.89 17.87 2.70
N LEU A 130 10.97 17.82 3.66
CA LEU A 130 10.05 18.91 3.97
C LEU A 130 10.65 19.99 4.88
N ILE A 131 11.57 19.66 5.79
CA ILE A 131 12.24 20.65 6.65
C ILE A 131 12.98 21.73 5.84
N PRO A 132 13.85 21.40 4.86
CA PRO A 132 14.48 22.42 4.02
C PRO A 132 13.49 23.12 3.09
N LEU A 133 12.49 22.40 2.56
CA LEU A 133 11.42 23.02 1.75
C LEU A 133 10.66 24.09 2.54
N ARG A 134 10.33 23.83 3.81
CA ARG A 134 9.71 24.81 4.71
C ARG A 134 10.58 26.04 4.91
N LYS A 135 11.90 25.88 4.91
CA LYS A 135 12.89 26.96 5.04
C LYS A 135 13.20 27.66 3.71
N GLY A 136 12.52 27.31 2.61
CA GLY A 136 12.80 27.85 1.28
C GLY A 136 14.18 27.46 0.75
N ARG A 137 14.74 26.31 1.19
CA ARG A 137 16.04 25.81 0.74
C ARG A 137 15.89 24.49 -0.01
N TYR A 138 16.77 24.26 -0.97
CA TYR A 138 16.76 23.02 -1.73
C TYR A 138 17.36 21.87 -0.90
N PRO A 139 16.66 20.74 -0.71
CA PRO A 139 17.19 19.56 -0.04
C PRO A 139 18.30 18.92 -0.85
N LYS A 140 19.34 18.41 -0.19
CA LYS A 140 20.38 17.62 -0.85
C LYS A 140 19.73 16.43 -1.56
N ARG A 141 19.88 16.33 -2.89
CA ARG A 141 19.29 15.27 -3.74
C ARG A 141 17.75 15.20 -3.69
N GLY A 142 17.07 16.35 -3.69
CA GLY A 142 15.60 16.42 -3.60
C GLY A 142 14.82 15.50 -4.54
N HIS A 143 15.19 15.42 -5.83
CA HIS A 143 14.48 14.56 -6.79
C HIS A 143 14.61 13.07 -6.48
N TRP A 144 15.78 12.65 -5.98
CA TRP A 144 16.00 11.26 -5.58
C TRP A 144 15.17 10.89 -4.34
N LEU A 145 15.12 11.79 -3.34
CA LEU A 145 14.27 11.62 -2.16
C LEU A 145 12.80 11.47 -2.55
N LEU A 146 12.31 12.36 -3.43
CA LEU A 146 10.94 12.32 -3.92
C LEU A 146 10.63 10.98 -4.63
N LYS A 147 11.54 10.50 -5.48
CA LYS A 147 11.39 9.22 -6.19
C LYS A 147 11.30 8.04 -5.22
N ILE A 148 12.11 8.02 -4.16
CA ILE A 148 12.09 6.95 -3.16
C ILE A 148 10.81 6.99 -2.33
N ILE A 149 10.36 8.16 -1.90
CA ILE A 149 9.11 8.33 -1.14
C ILE A 149 7.94 7.69 -1.90
N TYR A 150 7.77 8.00 -3.19
CA TYR A 150 6.70 7.42 -3.99
C TYR A 150 6.88 5.92 -4.29
N LYS A 151 8.13 5.42 -4.33
CA LYS A 151 8.39 3.98 -4.50
C LYS A 151 8.06 3.19 -3.23
N LEU A 152 8.30 3.76 -2.04
CA LEU A 152 8.06 3.12 -0.75
C LEU A 152 6.61 3.25 -0.29
N MET A 153 5.89 4.31 -0.67
CA MET A 153 4.53 4.58 -0.24
C MET A 153 3.57 3.39 -0.38
N PRO A 154 3.53 2.63 -1.50
CA PRO A 154 2.63 1.48 -1.63
C PRO A 154 2.92 0.34 -0.66
N TRP A 155 4.14 0.26 -0.12
CA TRP A 155 4.58 -0.80 0.80
C TRP A 155 4.28 -0.48 2.26
N CYS A 156 3.91 0.77 2.57
CA CYS A 156 3.47 1.15 3.90
C CYS A 156 2.02 0.71 4.10
N MET A 157 1.82 -0.40 4.82
CA MET A 157 0.51 -1.04 5.04
C MET A 157 0.21 -1.19 6.55
N VAL A 158 0.51 -0.15 7.31
CA VAL A 158 0.37 -0.13 8.78
C VAL A 158 -1.09 -0.34 9.20
N GLU A 159 -2.02 0.28 8.48
CA GLU A 159 -3.45 0.17 8.72
C GLU A 159 -3.97 -1.25 8.49
N ILE A 160 -3.35 -1.98 7.56
CA ILE A 160 -3.72 -3.36 7.23
C ILE A 160 -3.23 -4.31 8.33
N PHE A 161 -2.06 -4.07 8.93
CA PHE A 161 -1.64 -4.79 10.13
C PHE A 161 -2.61 -4.56 11.31
N LEU A 162 -3.04 -3.32 11.55
CA LEU A 162 -4.02 -3.02 12.60
C LEU A 162 -5.34 -3.79 12.40
N VAL A 163 -5.84 -3.86 11.16
CA VAL A 163 -7.02 -4.67 10.82
C VAL A 163 -6.75 -6.15 11.04
N GLY A 164 -5.58 -6.67 10.64
CA GLY A 164 -5.17 -8.05 10.90
C GLY A 164 -5.11 -8.40 12.39
N ALA A 165 -4.63 -7.48 13.22
CA ALA A 165 -4.62 -7.62 14.67
C ALA A 165 -6.04 -7.71 15.25
N LEU A 166 -6.94 -6.84 14.79
CA LEU A 166 -8.36 -6.86 15.20
C LEU A 166 -9.07 -8.14 14.77
N VAL A 167 -8.83 -8.62 13.55
CA VAL A 167 -9.40 -9.89 13.06
C VAL A 167 -8.87 -11.07 13.89
N SER A 168 -7.56 -11.06 14.21
CA SER A 168 -6.95 -12.09 15.06
C SER A 168 -7.52 -12.08 16.48
N LEU A 169 -7.75 -10.88 17.04
CA LEU A 169 -8.40 -10.72 18.35
C LEU A 169 -9.81 -11.33 18.36
N VAL A 170 -10.64 -11.05 17.35
CA VAL A 170 -11.99 -11.65 17.23
C VAL A 170 -11.94 -13.17 17.21
N LYS A 171 -10.91 -13.77 16.61
CA LYS A 171 -10.71 -15.22 16.58
C LYS A 171 -10.40 -15.80 17.97
N ILE A 172 -9.74 -15.03 18.84
CA ILE A 172 -9.24 -15.48 20.16
C ILE A 172 -10.25 -15.22 21.29
N ILE A 173 -11.08 -14.18 21.21
CA ILE A 173 -12.07 -13.82 22.25
C ILE A 173 -13.03 -15.00 22.56
N GLY A 174 -13.27 -15.90 21.59
CA GLY A 174 -14.07 -17.10 21.83
C GLY A 174 -13.44 -18.14 22.77
N ILE A 175 -12.15 -18.03 23.07
CA ILE A 175 -11.36 -19.05 23.79
C ILE A 175 -10.63 -18.48 25.02
N ALA A 176 -10.33 -17.17 25.04
CA ALA A 176 -9.61 -16.51 26.14
C ALA A 176 -10.16 -15.11 26.43
N ASP A 177 -10.01 -14.64 27.67
CA ASP A 177 -10.24 -13.24 28.03
C ASP A 177 -9.03 -12.41 27.59
N VAL A 178 -9.27 -11.37 26.79
CA VAL A 178 -8.22 -10.60 26.11
C VAL A 178 -8.32 -9.13 26.49
N GLN A 179 -7.20 -8.58 26.96
CA GLN A 179 -7.04 -7.18 27.30
C GLN A 179 -6.10 -6.49 26.30
N LEU A 180 -6.48 -5.27 25.91
CA LEU A 180 -5.70 -4.44 24.98
C LEU A 180 -4.65 -3.64 25.76
N GLY A 181 -3.38 -3.81 25.42
CA GLY A 181 -2.29 -3.09 26.08
C GLY A 181 -2.06 -1.67 25.51
N PRO A 182 -1.21 -0.85 26.17
CA PRO A 182 -0.93 0.53 25.74
C PRO A 182 -0.39 0.64 24.31
N SER A 183 0.40 -0.34 23.87
CA SER A 183 0.98 -0.35 22.52
C SER A 183 -0.07 -0.43 21.44
N PHE A 184 -1.20 -1.09 21.69
CA PHE A 184 -2.31 -1.16 20.74
C PHE A 184 -2.87 0.24 20.43
N TYR A 185 -3.11 1.04 21.47
CA TYR A 185 -3.61 2.42 21.31
C TYR A 185 -2.55 3.33 20.66
N ALA A 186 -1.28 3.21 21.07
CA ALA A 186 -0.19 3.94 20.42
C ALA A 186 -0.09 3.59 18.93
N PHE A 187 -0.28 2.33 18.56
CA PHE A 187 -0.28 1.86 17.18
C PHE A 187 -1.47 2.41 16.37
N ILE A 188 -2.65 2.56 16.98
CA ILE A 188 -3.80 3.24 16.34
C ILE A 188 -3.43 4.69 15.99
N PHE A 189 -2.87 5.45 16.95
CA PHE A 189 -2.47 6.83 16.70
C PHE A 189 -1.35 6.92 15.64
N PHE A 190 -0.41 5.99 15.65
CA PHE A 190 0.59 5.84 14.59
C PHE A 190 -0.04 5.59 13.23
N SER A 191 -0.95 4.61 13.11
CA SER A 191 -1.64 4.28 11.85
C SER A 191 -2.43 5.46 11.30
N VAL A 192 -3.18 6.17 12.15
CA VAL A 192 -3.99 7.33 11.75
C VAL A 192 -3.11 8.50 11.33
N SER A 193 -2.07 8.82 12.11
CA SER A 193 -1.15 9.93 11.78
C SER A 193 -0.33 9.64 10.53
N MET A 194 0.15 8.41 10.34
CA MET A 194 0.83 7.98 9.11
C MET A 194 -0.09 8.09 7.89
N THR A 195 -1.31 7.55 7.97
CA THR A 195 -2.31 7.68 6.89
C THR A 195 -2.62 9.14 6.59
N SER A 196 -2.77 9.97 7.63
CA SER A 196 -3.02 11.41 7.48
C SER A 196 -1.85 12.13 6.80
N ALA A 197 -0.61 11.75 7.11
CA ALA A 197 0.58 12.25 6.42
C ALA A 197 0.55 11.88 4.94
N LEU A 198 0.26 10.61 4.62
CA LEU A 198 0.20 10.11 3.23
C LEU A 198 -0.93 10.75 2.41
N LEU A 199 -2.11 10.96 3.01
CA LEU A 199 -3.25 11.60 2.33
C LEU A 199 -2.99 13.05 1.93
N HIS A 200 -2.13 13.77 2.65
CA HIS A 200 -1.77 15.16 2.33
C HIS A 200 -0.62 15.27 1.32
N ILE A 201 0.02 14.16 0.94
CA ILE A 201 1.11 14.14 -0.04
C ILE A 201 0.53 14.24 -1.46
N ASP A 202 0.86 15.33 -2.17
CA ASP A 202 0.59 15.49 -3.60
C ASP A 202 1.92 15.50 -4.38
N ARG A 203 2.05 14.57 -5.34
CA ARG A 203 3.22 14.41 -6.22
C ARG A 203 3.51 15.65 -7.04
N VAL A 204 2.49 16.18 -7.70
CA VAL A 204 2.65 17.34 -8.58
C VAL A 204 3.06 18.53 -7.74
N ARG A 205 2.39 18.76 -6.61
CA ARG A 205 2.68 19.90 -5.74
C ARG A 205 4.09 19.86 -5.15
N LEU A 206 4.52 18.72 -4.59
CA LEU A 206 5.87 18.59 -4.04
C LEU A 206 6.94 18.74 -5.11
N SER A 207 6.70 18.19 -6.32
CA SER A 207 7.65 18.36 -7.43
C SER A 207 7.77 19.81 -7.87
N GLN A 208 6.67 20.56 -7.92
CA GLN A 208 6.67 21.97 -8.28
C GLN A 208 7.37 22.83 -7.21
N GLN A 209 7.07 22.62 -5.93
CA GLN A 209 7.73 23.34 -4.85
C GLN A 209 9.24 23.05 -4.81
N LEU A 210 9.62 21.80 -5.07
CA LEU A 210 11.01 21.43 -5.18
C LEU A 210 11.71 22.12 -6.35
N GLN A 211 11.05 22.26 -7.50
CA GLN A 211 11.57 22.99 -8.66
C GLN A 211 11.70 24.50 -8.40
N LEU A 212 10.73 25.12 -7.72
CA LEU A 212 10.76 26.56 -7.40
C LEU A 212 11.97 26.95 -6.54
N VAL A 213 12.41 26.03 -5.69
CA VAL A 213 13.53 26.26 -4.75
C VAL A 213 14.84 25.72 -5.31
N ASN A 214 14.83 25.04 -6.46
CA ASN A 214 16.01 24.40 -7.04
C ASN A 214 16.99 25.46 -7.59
N PRO A 215 18.21 25.58 -7.04
CA PRO A 215 19.20 26.53 -7.55
C PRO A 215 19.78 26.11 -8.91
N PHE A 216 19.60 24.84 -9.30
CA PHE A 216 19.99 24.33 -10.61
C PHE A 216 18.72 24.14 -11.44
N PRO A 217 18.40 25.04 -12.39
CA PRO A 217 17.28 24.82 -13.29
C PRO A 217 17.54 23.53 -14.05
N ILE A 218 16.81 22.48 -13.69
CA ILE A 218 16.74 21.27 -14.51
C ILE A 218 16.11 21.75 -15.80
N LYS A 219 16.88 21.72 -16.89
CA LYS A 219 16.32 21.78 -18.25
C LYS A 219 15.18 20.79 -18.22
N GLN A 220 13.92 21.27 -18.29
CA GLN A 220 12.73 20.43 -18.19
C GLN A 220 13.06 19.16 -18.96
N GLU A 221 13.24 18.05 -18.24
CA GLU A 221 13.29 16.76 -18.90
C GLU A 221 11.94 16.73 -19.58
N THR A 222 11.94 17.01 -20.88
CA THR A 222 10.85 16.70 -21.78
C THR A 222 10.59 15.26 -21.41
N HIS A 223 9.52 15.00 -20.66
CA HIS A 223 9.27 13.70 -20.05
C HIS A 223 9.42 12.72 -21.20
N GLN A 224 10.56 12.02 -21.21
CA GLN A 224 11.02 11.37 -22.43
C GLN A 224 10.02 10.25 -22.59
N LYS A 225 9.09 10.43 -23.55
CA LYS A 225 7.97 9.52 -23.75
C LYS A 225 8.54 8.13 -23.76
N LYS A 226 8.09 7.31 -22.79
CA LYS A 226 8.58 5.95 -22.59
C LYS A 226 8.65 5.25 -23.95
N SER A 227 9.82 4.70 -24.28
CA SER A 227 10.06 4.05 -25.55
C SER A 227 9.05 2.92 -25.75
N ILE A 228 8.72 2.59 -27.01
CA ILE A 228 7.88 1.43 -27.34
C ILE A 228 8.46 0.14 -26.72
N SER A 229 9.78 0.07 -26.61
CA SER A 229 10.51 -1.01 -25.91
C SER A 229 10.11 -1.10 -24.43
N ASP A 230 10.02 0.03 -23.73
CA ASP A 230 9.68 0.07 -22.30
C ASP A 230 8.25 -0.42 -22.03
N LYS A 231 7.32 -0.08 -22.95
CA LYS A 231 5.91 -0.52 -22.87
C LYS A 231 5.77 -2.03 -23.07
N ARG A 232 6.46 -2.60 -24.07
CA ARG A 232 6.47 -4.05 -24.31
C ARG A 232 7.07 -4.80 -23.12
N MET A 233 8.13 -4.25 -22.54
CA MET A 233 8.79 -4.82 -21.37
C MET A 233 7.87 -4.78 -20.13
N SER A 234 7.12 -3.70 -19.90
CA SER A 234 6.12 -3.61 -18.82
C SER A 234 5.02 -4.67 -18.98
N ILE A 235 4.49 -4.84 -20.19
CA ILE A 235 3.48 -5.88 -20.49
C ILE A 235 4.02 -7.30 -20.22
N GLN A 236 5.24 -7.60 -20.69
CA GLN A 236 5.90 -8.89 -20.49
C GLN A 236 6.20 -9.14 -19.01
N THR A 237 6.71 -8.13 -18.30
CA THR A 237 6.98 -8.20 -16.86
C THR A 237 5.69 -8.47 -16.08
N THR A 238 4.59 -7.81 -16.47
CA THR A 238 3.28 -8.01 -15.85
C THR A 238 2.78 -9.44 -16.08
N TRP A 239 2.90 -9.99 -17.30
CA TRP A 239 2.56 -11.39 -17.58
C TRP A 239 3.43 -12.38 -16.78
N ALA A 240 4.75 -12.15 -16.72
CA ALA A 240 5.66 -12.99 -15.96
C ALA A 240 5.30 -13.03 -14.47
N LEU A 241 4.95 -11.88 -13.88
CA LEU A 241 4.50 -11.80 -12.49
C LEU A 241 3.14 -12.47 -12.28
N ILE A 242 2.18 -12.31 -13.20
CA ILE A 242 0.87 -12.99 -13.14
C ILE A 242 1.03 -14.51 -13.23
N ILE A 243 1.87 -15.01 -14.13
CA ILE A 243 2.12 -16.46 -14.25
C ILE A 243 2.79 -16.97 -12.96
N THR A 244 3.76 -16.22 -12.44
CA THR A 244 4.44 -16.56 -11.18
C THR A 244 3.45 -16.64 -10.02
N SER A 245 2.51 -15.69 -9.91
CA SER A 245 1.50 -15.72 -8.85
C SER A 245 0.54 -16.91 -9.00
N VAL A 246 0.15 -17.29 -10.21
CA VAL A 246 -0.67 -18.49 -10.45
C VAL A 246 0.07 -19.76 -10.01
N VAL A 247 1.36 -19.88 -10.33
CA VAL A 247 2.18 -21.02 -9.92
C VAL A 247 2.29 -21.11 -8.39
N LEU A 248 2.49 -19.99 -7.69
CA LEU A 248 2.54 -19.95 -6.22
C LEU A 248 1.17 -20.14 -5.57
N TYR A 249 0.07 -19.83 -6.26
CA TYR A 249 -1.28 -19.96 -5.74
C TYR A 249 -1.69 -21.42 -5.53
N ILE A 250 -1.17 -22.34 -6.36
CA ILE A 250 -1.44 -23.78 -6.23
C ILE A 250 -0.95 -24.32 -4.87
N PRO A 251 0.36 -24.25 -4.52
CA PRO A 251 0.83 -24.73 -3.22
C PRO A 251 0.22 -23.94 -2.06
N ALA A 252 -0.08 -22.64 -2.23
CA ALA A 252 -0.71 -21.83 -1.18
C ALA A 252 -2.10 -22.33 -0.76
N ASN A 253 -2.86 -22.98 -1.65
CA ASN A 253 -4.18 -23.52 -1.33
C ASN A 253 -4.18 -25.02 -1.03
N LEU A 254 -3.16 -25.76 -1.49
CA LEU A 254 -3.06 -27.21 -1.28
C LEU A 254 -2.32 -27.58 0.01
N LEU A 255 -1.33 -26.78 0.42
CA LEU A 255 -0.55 -27.03 1.62
C LEU A 255 -1.29 -26.54 2.87
N PRO A 256 -0.96 -27.06 4.06
CA PRO A 256 -1.53 -26.54 5.30
C PRO A 256 -1.07 -25.10 5.55
N ILE A 257 -2.01 -24.23 5.89
CA ILE A 257 -1.76 -22.85 6.32
C ILE A 257 -1.51 -22.77 7.82
N MET A 258 -2.04 -23.72 8.57
CA MET A 258 -1.98 -23.73 10.02
C MET A 258 -1.95 -25.18 10.52
N ASN A 259 -0.95 -25.51 11.33
CA ASN A 259 -0.85 -26.78 12.03
C ASN A 259 -1.18 -26.53 13.50
N THR A 260 -2.28 -27.11 13.97
CA THR A 260 -2.64 -27.04 15.39
C THR A 260 -2.14 -28.30 16.08
N ARG A 261 -1.29 -28.13 17.09
CA ARG A 261 -0.86 -29.23 17.96
C ARG A 261 -1.79 -29.31 19.16
N LEU A 262 -2.55 -30.40 19.26
CA LEU A 262 -3.39 -30.73 20.41
C LEU A 262 -2.88 -32.03 21.01
N PHE A 263 -2.40 -32.00 22.25
CA PHE A 263 -1.88 -33.18 22.96
C PHE A 263 -0.81 -33.98 22.18
N GLY A 264 0.01 -33.29 21.37
CA GLY A 264 1.07 -33.91 20.56
C GLY A 264 0.62 -34.55 19.24
N GLN A 265 -0.67 -34.46 18.89
CA GLN A 265 -1.14 -34.77 17.53
C GLN A 265 -1.23 -33.48 16.71
N ASP A 266 -0.65 -33.54 15.51
CA ASP A 266 -0.64 -32.44 14.56
C ASP A 266 -1.87 -32.57 13.66
N ASP A 267 -2.81 -31.63 13.77
CA ASP A 267 -3.95 -31.52 12.86
C ASP A 267 -3.68 -30.39 11.84
N PRO A 268 -3.17 -30.73 10.63
CA PRO A 268 -2.93 -29.74 9.59
C PRO A 268 -4.24 -29.28 8.95
N SER A 269 -4.42 -27.97 8.83
CA SER A 269 -5.57 -27.36 8.16
C SER A 269 -5.13 -26.50 6.98
N THR A 270 -5.74 -26.73 5.81
CA THR A 270 -5.61 -25.85 4.65
C THR A 270 -6.56 -24.66 4.80
N ILE A 271 -6.38 -23.61 3.98
CA ILE A 271 -7.29 -22.45 3.96
C ILE A 271 -8.74 -22.89 3.75
N LEU A 272 -8.99 -23.71 2.71
CA LEU A 272 -10.33 -24.21 2.41
C LEU A 272 -10.83 -25.20 3.47
N GLY A 273 -9.94 -26.04 4.02
CA GLY A 273 -10.27 -26.92 5.14
C GLY A 273 -10.74 -26.14 6.37
N GLY A 274 -10.07 -25.04 6.70
CA GLY A 274 -10.47 -24.13 7.79
C GLY A 274 -11.83 -23.49 7.54
N VAL A 275 -12.11 -23.05 6.30
CA VAL A 275 -13.42 -22.50 5.91
C VAL A 275 -14.53 -23.55 6.07
N ILE A 276 -14.33 -24.77 5.60
CA ILE A 276 -15.31 -25.87 5.70
C ILE A 276 -15.58 -26.24 7.16
N LEU A 277 -14.53 -26.31 7.98
CA LEU A 277 -14.64 -26.61 9.41
C LEU A 277 -15.46 -25.53 10.13
N LEU A 278 -15.13 -24.25 9.93
CA LEU A 278 -15.86 -23.12 10.52
C LEU A 278 -17.32 -23.06 10.05
N TRP A 279 -17.58 -23.42 8.80
CA TRP A 279 -18.93 -23.54 8.25
C TRP A 279 -19.72 -24.64 8.98
N GLY A 280 -19.10 -25.80 9.21
CA GLY A 280 -19.70 -26.91 9.96
C GLY A 280 -19.98 -26.58 11.43
N MET A 281 -19.15 -25.75 12.06
CA MET A 281 -19.37 -25.26 13.43
C MET A 281 -20.44 -24.16 13.53
N GLY A 282 -21.08 -23.75 12.43
CA GLY A 282 -22.11 -22.71 12.41
C GLY A 282 -21.58 -21.26 12.43
N SER A 283 -20.26 -21.08 12.40
CA SER A 283 -19.59 -19.77 12.34
C SER A 283 -19.51 -19.21 10.91
N TYR A 284 -20.64 -19.19 10.20
CA TYR A 284 -20.73 -18.76 8.79
C TYR A 284 -20.08 -17.40 8.49
N PRO A 285 -20.23 -16.35 9.33
CA PRO A 285 -19.61 -15.05 9.05
C PRO A 285 -18.08 -15.11 9.01
N ILE A 286 -17.46 -15.87 9.93
CA ILE A 286 -16.00 -16.01 10.02
C ILE A 286 -15.48 -16.80 8.81
N ALA A 287 -16.14 -17.91 8.48
CA ALA A 287 -15.81 -18.71 7.31
C ALA A 287 -15.85 -17.89 6.01
N LEU A 288 -16.86 -17.03 5.85
CA LEU A 288 -17.01 -16.17 4.67
C LEU A 288 -15.90 -15.11 4.58
N ILE A 289 -15.54 -14.49 5.71
CA ILE A 289 -14.43 -13.51 5.76
C ILE A 289 -13.12 -14.14 5.30
N ILE A 290 -12.78 -15.34 5.82
CA ILE A 290 -11.55 -16.06 5.46
C ILE A 290 -11.58 -16.46 3.98
N PHE A 291 -12.70 -17.05 3.51
CA PHE A 291 -12.82 -17.43 2.10
C PHE A 291 -12.64 -16.24 1.15
N ILE A 292 -13.28 -15.11 1.45
CA ILE A 292 -13.18 -13.92 0.61
C ILE A 292 -11.75 -13.37 0.64
N ALA A 293 -11.15 -13.21 1.82
CA ALA A 293 -9.83 -12.62 1.97
C ALA A 293 -8.71 -13.48 1.39
N SER A 294 -8.75 -14.80 1.61
CA SER A 294 -7.65 -15.72 1.28
C SER A 294 -7.80 -16.36 -0.10
N VAL A 295 -9.02 -16.52 -0.62
CA VAL A 295 -9.27 -17.21 -1.89
C VAL A 295 -9.80 -16.23 -2.93
N ALA A 296 -10.94 -15.59 -2.67
CA ALA A 296 -11.63 -14.79 -3.68
C ALA A 296 -10.83 -13.53 -4.07
N VAL A 297 -10.22 -12.83 -3.12
CA VAL A 297 -9.45 -11.61 -3.35
C VAL A 297 -8.22 -11.86 -4.24
N PRO A 298 -7.32 -12.82 -3.94
CA PRO A 298 -6.20 -13.15 -4.82
C PRO A 298 -6.64 -13.58 -6.23
N VAL A 299 -7.65 -14.45 -6.34
CA VAL A 299 -8.17 -14.91 -7.64
C VAL A 299 -8.70 -13.74 -8.46
N THR A 300 -9.54 -12.88 -7.84
CA THR A 300 -10.09 -11.70 -8.50
C THR A 300 -8.99 -10.76 -8.98
N LYS A 301 -7.93 -10.56 -8.18
CA LYS A 301 -6.79 -9.71 -8.55
C LYS A 301 -6.00 -10.29 -9.72
N ILE A 302 -5.70 -11.59 -9.71
CA ILE A 302 -5.00 -12.28 -10.80
C ILE A 302 -5.83 -12.19 -12.09
N LEU A 303 -7.13 -12.49 -12.04
CA LEU A 303 -8.02 -12.43 -13.19
C LEU A 303 -8.19 -10.99 -13.72
N ALA A 304 -8.34 -10.01 -12.84
CA ALA A 304 -8.47 -8.60 -13.22
C ALA A 304 -7.21 -8.10 -13.94
N LEU A 305 -6.02 -8.37 -13.40
CA LEU A 305 -4.76 -7.97 -14.02
C LEU A 305 -4.50 -8.71 -15.34
N ALA A 306 -4.80 -10.02 -15.41
CA ALA A 306 -4.69 -10.80 -16.64
C ALA A 306 -5.63 -10.28 -17.72
N TRP A 307 -6.89 -9.98 -17.37
CA TRP A 307 -7.87 -9.41 -18.27
C TRP A 307 -7.45 -8.02 -18.75
N LEU A 308 -7.00 -7.13 -17.86
CA LEU A 308 -6.52 -5.80 -18.24
C LEU A 308 -5.34 -5.89 -19.20
N ASN A 309 -4.36 -6.75 -18.91
CA ASN A 309 -3.17 -6.92 -19.74
C ASN A 309 -3.50 -7.54 -21.10
N TYR A 310 -4.36 -8.55 -21.15
CA TYR A 310 -4.87 -9.12 -22.41
C TYR A 310 -5.69 -8.11 -23.21
N SER A 311 -6.58 -7.37 -22.53
CA SER A 311 -7.49 -6.45 -23.17
C SER A 311 -6.78 -5.23 -23.77
N VAL A 312 -5.66 -4.80 -23.21
CA VAL A 312 -4.77 -3.77 -23.79
C VAL A 312 -4.16 -4.27 -25.10
N GLN A 313 -3.82 -5.56 -25.20
CA GLN A 313 -3.25 -6.16 -26.41
C GLN A 313 -4.29 -6.41 -27.51
N SER A 314 -5.55 -6.64 -27.13
CA SER A 314 -6.65 -6.96 -28.05
C SER A 314 -7.18 -5.74 -28.84
N GLU A 315 -6.57 -4.56 -28.69
CA GLU A 315 -6.86 -3.29 -29.40
C GLU A 315 -8.31 -2.76 -29.37
N ARG A 316 -9.28 -3.45 -28.73
CA ARG A 316 -10.68 -2.99 -28.67
C ARG A 316 -10.80 -1.65 -27.94
N THR A 317 -11.37 -0.63 -28.58
CA THR A 317 -11.43 0.75 -28.04
C THR A 317 -12.67 1.07 -27.21
N ASN A 318 -13.72 0.25 -27.28
CA ASN A 318 -15.04 0.57 -26.72
C ASN A 318 -15.18 0.38 -25.19
N LEU A 319 -14.18 -0.15 -24.47
CA LEU A 319 -14.28 -0.50 -23.04
C LEU A 319 -13.33 0.29 -22.13
N THR A 320 -12.80 1.41 -22.60
CA THR A 320 -11.72 2.15 -21.91
C THR A 320 -12.13 2.64 -20.51
N THR A 321 -13.37 3.11 -20.34
CA THR A 321 -13.91 3.55 -19.04
C THR A 321 -14.12 2.39 -18.06
N GLU A 322 -14.48 1.20 -18.55
CA GLU A 322 -14.63 0.01 -17.71
C GLU A 322 -13.26 -0.51 -17.25
N ARG A 323 -12.27 -0.49 -18.14
CA ARG A 323 -10.89 -0.88 -17.82
C ARG A 323 -10.27 -0.03 -16.72
N ILE A 324 -10.44 1.30 -16.78
CA ILE A 324 -9.88 2.17 -15.73
C ILE A 324 -10.58 1.96 -14.38
N LYS A 325 -11.88 1.67 -14.38
CA LYS A 325 -12.62 1.30 -13.15
C LYS A 325 -12.10 -0.02 -12.58
N LEU A 326 -11.95 -1.05 -13.42
CA LEU A 326 -11.39 -2.34 -13.01
C LEU A 326 -9.96 -2.20 -12.48
N TYR A 327 -9.13 -1.38 -13.12
CA TYR A 327 -7.78 -1.07 -12.66
C TYR A 327 -7.80 -0.45 -11.25
N ARG A 328 -8.61 0.59 -11.03
CA ARG A 328 -8.72 1.25 -9.71
C ARG A 328 -9.24 0.31 -8.62
N ILE A 329 -10.21 -0.55 -8.95
CA ILE A 329 -10.72 -1.57 -8.03
C ILE A 329 -9.62 -2.58 -7.70
N ALA A 330 -8.90 -3.08 -8.71
CA ALA A 330 -7.81 -4.04 -8.52
C ALA A 330 -6.65 -3.44 -7.69
N GLU A 331 -6.33 -2.17 -7.87
CA GLU A 331 -5.33 -1.45 -7.08
C GLU A 331 -5.78 -1.27 -5.63
N PHE A 332 -7.04 -0.87 -5.41
CA PHE A 332 -7.62 -0.73 -4.08
C PHE A 332 -7.62 -2.06 -3.33
N VAL A 333 -8.24 -3.10 -3.89
CA VAL A 333 -8.28 -4.46 -3.32
C VAL A 333 -6.86 -5.00 -3.13
N GLY A 334 -5.93 -4.63 -4.01
CA GLY A 334 -4.55 -5.05 -3.99
C GLY A 334 -3.82 -4.75 -2.68
N ARG A 335 -4.10 -3.61 -2.04
CA ARG A 335 -3.52 -3.25 -0.73
C ARG A 335 -4.09 -4.14 0.39
N TRP A 336 -5.40 -4.39 0.38
CA TRP A 336 -6.08 -5.21 1.39
C TRP A 336 -5.71 -6.70 1.35
N SER A 337 -5.17 -7.19 0.23
CA SER A 337 -4.74 -8.59 0.09
C SER A 337 -3.65 -9.01 1.11
N MET A 338 -2.94 -8.07 1.74
CA MET A 338 -1.94 -8.37 2.78
C MET A 338 -2.54 -8.65 4.17
N VAL A 339 -3.82 -8.35 4.40
CA VAL A 339 -4.48 -8.55 5.71
C VAL A 339 -4.27 -9.98 6.20
N ASP A 340 -4.48 -10.98 5.33
CA ASP A 340 -4.43 -12.39 5.70
C ASP A 340 -3.02 -12.85 6.12
N VAL A 341 -1.96 -12.34 5.46
CA VAL A 341 -0.58 -12.61 5.87
C VAL A 341 -0.33 -12.11 7.29
N PHE A 342 -0.79 -10.89 7.62
CA PHE A 342 -0.64 -10.36 8.97
C PHE A 342 -1.49 -11.10 10.01
N VAL A 343 -2.69 -11.56 9.65
CA VAL A 343 -3.50 -12.41 10.55
C VAL A 343 -2.74 -13.68 10.91
N VAL A 344 -2.11 -14.34 9.94
CA VAL A 344 -1.32 -15.57 10.20
C VAL A 344 -0.12 -15.27 11.09
N ILE A 345 0.62 -14.18 10.82
CA ILE A 345 1.76 -13.74 11.65
C ILE A 345 1.32 -13.54 13.10
N ILE A 346 0.26 -12.76 13.32
CA ILE A 346 -0.22 -12.41 14.66
C ILE A 346 -0.76 -13.65 15.39
N LEU A 347 -1.50 -14.52 14.70
CA LEU A 347 -2.04 -15.74 15.29
C LEU A 347 -0.94 -16.73 15.69
N ALA A 348 0.06 -16.91 14.82
CA ALA A 348 1.23 -17.75 15.07
C ALA A 348 2.04 -17.29 16.28
N SER A 349 2.12 -15.98 16.49
CA SER A 349 2.86 -15.39 17.60
C SER A 349 2.04 -15.29 18.89
N LEU A 350 0.70 -15.20 18.80
CA LEU A 350 -0.19 -15.11 19.97
C LEU A 350 -0.50 -16.48 20.60
N ILE A 351 -0.74 -17.51 19.80
CA ILE A 351 -1.26 -18.81 20.28
C ILE A 351 -0.12 -19.81 20.48
N GLN A 352 0.88 -19.42 21.25
CA GLN A 352 1.93 -20.31 21.75
C GLN A 352 1.67 -20.63 23.22
N LEU A 353 0.50 -21.19 23.51
CA LEU A 353 0.05 -21.59 24.85
C LEU A 353 0.76 -22.88 25.30
N GLY A 354 2.09 -22.81 25.45
CA GLY A 354 2.91 -23.89 25.99
C GLY A 354 2.61 -25.26 25.37
N ASN A 355 2.57 -26.30 26.21
CA ASN A 355 2.55 -27.70 25.77
C ASN A 355 1.14 -28.27 25.45
N THR A 356 0.06 -27.49 25.56
CA THR A 356 -1.32 -27.99 25.43
C THR A 356 -1.98 -27.64 24.10
N ILE A 357 -1.85 -26.39 23.64
CA ILE A 357 -2.34 -25.93 22.34
C ILE A 357 -1.31 -24.97 21.75
N SER A 358 -0.68 -25.36 20.66
CA SER A 358 0.18 -24.46 19.88
C SER A 358 -0.24 -24.45 18.42
N ILE A 359 -0.23 -23.26 17.83
CA ILE A 359 -0.63 -23.04 16.44
C ILE A 359 0.57 -22.52 15.67
N TYR A 360 1.05 -23.33 14.74
CA TYR A 360 2.19 -22.99 13.89
C TYR A 360 1.74 -22.68 12.46
N PRO A 361 2.30 -21.65 11.81
CA PRO A 361 2.04 -21.38 10.42
C PRO A 361 2.57 -22.54 9.56
N GLY A 362 1.72 -23.11 8.72
CA GLY A 362 2.12 -24.19 7.83
C GLY A 362 2.92 -23.67 6.63
N SER A 363 3.47 -24.59 5.83
CA SER A 363 4.29 -24.27 4.66
C SER A 363 3.55 -23.45 3.58
N ALA A 364 2.20 -23.52 3.57
CA ALA A 364 1.40 -22.69 2.66
C ALA A 364 1.59 -21.20 2.91
N THR A 365 1.94 -20.78 4.13
CA THR A 365 2.07 -19.37 4.50
C THR A 365 3.12 -18.64 3.67
N ILE A 366 4.23 -19.31 3.37
CA ILE A 366 5.31 -18.75 2.54
C ILE A 366 4.83 -18.60 1.09
N ALA A 367 4.20 -19.65 0.56
CA ALA A 367 3.65 -19.62 -0.80
C ALA A 367 2.56 -18.55 -0.94
N PHE A 368 1.65 -18.45 0.03
CA PHE A 368 0.59 -17.46 0.09
C PHE A 368 1.14 -16.03 0.17
N SER A 369 2.11 -15.77 1.06
CA SER A 369 2.79 -14.47 1.14
C SER A 369 3.45 -14.10 -0.21
N GLY A 370 4.07 -15.09 -0.86
CA GLY A 370 4.63 -14.94 -2.21
C GLY A 370 3.57 -14.52 -3.24
N VAL A 371 2.38 -15.14 -3.25
CA VAL A 371 1.27 -14.73 -4.13
C VAL A 371 0.89 -13.27 -3.90
N VAL A 372 0.74 -12.86 -2.63
CA VAL A 372 0.31 -11.49 -2.32
C VAL A 372 1.36 -10.47 -2.78
N ILE A 373 2.64 -10.71 -2.49
CA ILE A 373 3.75 -9.83 -2.91
C ILE A 373 3.86 -9.78 -4.43
N VAL A 374 3.86 -10.93 -5.11
CA VAL A 374 3.99 -10.99 -6.58
C VAL A 374 2.81 -10.33 -7.27
N THR A 375 1.58 -10.51 -6.78
CA THR A 375 0.41 -9.81 -7.33
C THR A 375 0.43 -8.31 -7.07
N MET A 376 1.01 -7.85 -5.96
CA MET A 376 1.24 -6.43 -5.69
C MET A 376 2.27 -5.85 -6.66
N LEU A 377 3.40 -6.54 -6.88
CA LEU A 377 4.41 -6.17 -7.87
C LEU A 377 3.83 -6.15 -9.29
N ALA A 378 2.96 -7.09 -9.63
CA ALA A 378 2.26 -7.14 -10.92
C ALA A 378 1.39 -5.89 -11.13
N ALA A 379 0.62 -5.50 -10.11
CA ALA A 379 -0.20 -4.29 -10.16
C ALA A 379 0.66 -3.01 -10.29
N MET A 380 1.79 -2.93 -9.57
CA MET A 380 2.73 -1.80 -9.67
C MET A 380 3.47 -1.74 -11.01
N SER A 381 3.65 -2.88 -11.68
CA SER A 381 4.32 -2.97 -12.99
C SER A 381 3.41 -2.62 -14.15
N PHE A 382 2.09 -2.74 -13.96
CA PHE A 382 1.08 -2.42 -14.96
C PHE A 382 0.92 -0.90 -15.10
N GLU A 383 1.18 -0.36 -16.28
CA GLU A 383 1.04 1.06 -16.56
C GLU A 383 -0.40 1.42 -16.98
N PRO A 384 -1.15 2.24 -16.21
CA PRO A 384 -2.53 2.59 -16.55
C PRO A 384 -2.66 3.34 -17.88
N GLN A 385 -1.59 4.00 -18.31
CA GLN A 385 -1.47 4.72 -19.59
C GLN A 385 -1.72 3.81 -20.80
N LEU A 386 -1.38 2.52 -20.68
CA LEU A 386 -1.59 1.53 -21.74
C LEU A 386 -3.07 1.28 -22.04
N ILE A 387 -3.97 1.55 -21.08
CA ILE A 387 -5.41 1.44 -21.27
C ILE A 387 -5.91 2.44 -22.32
N TRP A 388 -5.27 3.61 -22.39
CA TRP A 388 -5.72 4.77 -23.18
C TRP A 388 -4.92 5.02 -24.45
N ASN A 389 -3.66 4.60 -24.48
CA ASN A 389 -2.73 4.82 -25.58
C ASN A 389 -2.42 3.49 -26.27
N ASN A 390 -3.31 3.04 -27.16
CA ASN A 390 -3.06 1.89 -28.04
C ASN A 390 -1.80 2.16 -28.87
N SER A 391 -0.88 1.20 -28.89
CA SER A 391 0.46 1.27 -29.49
C SER A 391 0.52 1.83 -30.92
N LYS A 392 -0.54 1.70 -31.72
CA LYS A 392 -0.60 2.17 -33.12
C LYS A 392 -0.90 3.65 -33.34
N SER A 393 -1.43 4.39 -32.35
CA SER A 393 -1.65 5.84 -32.54
C SER A 393 -0.34 6.65 -32.47
N TYR A 394 0.78 6.01 -32.10
CA TYR A 394 2.10 6.61 -32.03
C TYR A 394 2.86 6.55 -33.35
N ASP A 395 2.72 5.47 -34.13
CA ASP A 395 3.42 5.30 -35.42
C ASP A 395 3.08 6.43 -36.40
N LYS A 396 1.84 6.91 -36.40
CA LYS A 396 1.42 8.01 -37.29
C LYS A 396 1.95 9.40 -36.94
N LYS A 397 2.50 9.62 -35.73
CA LYS A 397 3.06 10.93 -35.33
C LYS A 397 4.58 11.00 -35.41
N THR A 398 5.23 9.91 -35.79
CA THR A 398 6.70 9.88 -36.01
C THR A 398 7.05 9.83 -37.51
N GLU A 399 6.05 9.71 -38.39
CA GLU A 399 6.17 9.75 -39.86
C GLU A 399 5.58 11.03 -40.50
N GLN A 400 5.31 12.09 -39.73
CA GLN A 400 4.86 13.40 -40.26
C GLN A 400 5.83 14.53 -39.92
#